data_AF-A0A661RIH7-F1
#
_entry.id   AF-A0A661RIH7-F1
#
_cell.length_a   1.000
_cell.length_b   1.000
_cell.length_c   1.000
_cell.angle_alpha   90.00
_cell.angle_beta   90.00
_cell.angle_gamma   90.00
#
_symmetry.space_group_name_H-M   'P 1'
#
loop_
_entity.id
_entity.type
_entity.pdbx_description
1 polymer ?
#
loop_
_entity_poly.entity_id
_entity_poly.type
_entity_poly.pdbx_seq_one_letter_code
_entity_poly.pdbx_strand_id
1 'polypeptide(L)'
;MALKLIFSVGALFFLTLFINFKEVSMKNVEADFKYFPLNIEDMFSIHAVKLIKREQNIELVFSTKHEMNPRKIYSIPIVTGGTPQLLVQLPPFPLLHQEWDIKVNSDNSYSVIFTDGINFNSLLTQNWKSDDNILISENNISVTKKYLYRNFFHPRFVKRHKDTAMPISAIFREDDEKNCCVVFSKMQDSDYGKYKKLPECDDSVVIKYKESFLFFYKSHLSGPSRGEMDISPGTLCFVELDKNFNVVGSKIQPFRDLKIYEFDVDIIMDKIVIFVTTEVGMILTVIKPLVESFEVVSFHAEHYEAILTQPSVLAADSRIYLAVVESLGTDNAQILTGYSSIDMLR
;
A
#
# COMPACT_ATOMS: atom_id res chain seq x y z
N MET A 1 22.45 -64.39 19.75
CA MET A 1 23.20 -64.35 18.49
C MET A 1 22.21 -64.57 17.35
N ALA A 2 22.14 -63.61 16.42
CA ALA A 2 21.41 -63.60 15.13
C ALA A 2 19.86 -63.82 15.16
N LEU A 3 19.03 -62.81 14.91
CA LEU A 3 18.68 -62.20 13.61
C LEU A 3 17.78 -63.10 12.74
N LYS A 4 16.51 -62.71 12.58
CA LYS A 4 15.87 -62.61 11.24
C LYS A 4 14.64 -61.69 11.29
N LEU A 5 14.81 -60.55 10.63
CA LEU A 5 13.75 -59.64 10.19
C LEU A 5 12.80 -60.36 9.23
N ILE A 6 11.50 -60.09 9.35
CA ILE A 6 10.59 -60.07 8.20
C ILE A 6 9.86 -58.72 8.24
N PHE A 7 10.20 -57.91 7.24
CA PHE A 7 9.46 -56.70 6.87
C PHE A 7 8.07 -57.10 6.37
N SER A 8 7.03 -56.45 6.89
CA SER A 8 5.77 -56.31 6.14
C SER A 8 5.47 -54.82 6.01
N VAL A 9 5.50 -54.40 4.75
CA VAL A 9 5.22 -53.06 4.26
C VAL A 9 3.70 -52.89 4.29
N GLY A 10 3.22 -51.92 5.07
CA GLY A 10 1.82 -51.53 5.11
C GLY A 10 1.74 -50.02 5.21
N ALA A 11 1.50 -49.39 4.05
CA ALA A 11 1.50 -47.96 3.79
C ALA A 11 0.98 -47.08 4.93
N LEU A 12 1.87 -46.23 5.44
CA LEU A 12 1.52 -45.09 6.28
C LEU A 12 0.69 -44.12 5.43
N PHE A 13 -0.57 -43.94 5.81
CA PHE A 13 -1.52 -42.99 5.23
C PHE A 13 -0.89 -41.59 5.13
N PHE A 14 -0.47 -41.20 3.92
CA PHE A 14 -0.32 -39.79 3.56
C PHE A 14 -1.74 -39.23 3.42
N LEU A 15 -2.24 -38.64 4.49
CA LEU A 15 -3.43 -37.79 4.45
C LEU A 15 -3.04 -36.47 3.76
N THR A 16 -2.99 -36.48 2.43
CA THR A 16 -2.97 -35.26 1.64
C THR A 16 -4.30 -34.53 1.86
N LEU A 17 -4.31 -33.56 2.77
CA LEU A 17 -5.33 -32.53 2.82
C LEU A 17 -5.31 -31.78 1.49
N PHE A 18 -6.19 -32.17 0.56
CA PHE A 18 -6.56 -31.34 -0.56
C PHE A 18 -7.31 -30.12 0.01
N ILE A 19 -6.57 -29.05 0.27
CA ILE A 19 -7.16 -27.73 0.50
C ILE A 19 -7.82 -27.34 -0.81
N ASN A 20 -9.14 -27.42 -0.83
CA ASN A 20 -9.97 -27.07 -1.97
C ASN A 20 -9.87 -25.55 -2.17
N PHE A 21 -9.01 -25.10 -3.08
CA PHE A 21 -8.86 -23.68 -3.43
C PHE A 21 -10.11 -23.23 -4.19
N LYS A 22 -11.13 -22.81 -3.44
CA LYS A 22 -12.43 -22.36 -3.95
C LYS A 22 -12.24 -21.33 -5.07
N GLU A 23 -12.83 -21.60 -6.23
CA GLU A 23 -12.71 -20.77 -7.43
C GLU A 23 -13.34 -19.39 -7.19
N VAL A 24 -12.61 -18.34 -7.57
CA VAL A 24 -13.14 -16.98 -7.66
C VAL A 24 -13.73 -16.85 -9.07
N SER A 25 -15.03 -16.57 -9.17
CA SER A 25 -15.67 -16.32 -10.46
C SER A 25 -15.41 -14.86 -10.86
N MET A 26 -14.65 -14.66 -11.94
CA MET A 26 -14.39 -13.33 -12.49
C MET A 26 -15.50 -12.96 -13.48
N LYS A 27 -16.14 -11.81 -13.28
CA LYS A 27 -17.06 -11.22 -14.24
C LYS A 27 -16.37 -9.98 -14.81
N ASN A 28 -15.87 -10.09 -16.04
CA ASN A 28 -15.29 -8.93 -16.71
C ASN A 28 -16.41 -7.96 -17.07
N VAL A 29 -16.33 -6.74 -16.54
CA VAL A 29 -17.17 -5.62 -16.93
C VAL A 29 -16.22 -4.58 -17.49
N GLU A 30 -16.26 -4.38 -18.80
CA GLU A 30 -15.58 -3.24 -19.41
C GLU A 30 -16.33 -1.98 -19.00
N ALA A 31 -15.74 -1.17 -18.13
CA ALA A 31 -16.09 0.24 -18.02
C ALA A 31 -14.85 1.07 -18.29
N ASP A 32 -15.01 2.05 -19.18
CA ASP A 32 -13.97 2.99 -19.54
C ASP A 32 -13.69 3.91 -18.35
N PHE A 33 -12.66 3.57 -17.57
CA PHE A 33 -12.09 4.50 -16.60
C PHE A 33 -11.22 5.51 -17.36
N LYS A 34 -11.68 6.76 -17.41
CA LYS A 34 -10.90 7.85 -17.97
C LYS A 34 -9.90 8.36 -16.95
N TYR A 35 -8.63 8.37 -17.34
CA TYR A 35 -7.57 9.05 -16.62
C TYR A 35 -7.33 10.43 -17.23
N PHE A 36 -7.05 11.39 -16.37
CA PHE A 36 -6.73 12.76 -16.73
C PHE A 36 -5.32 13.07 -16.25
N PRO A 37 -4.41 13.48 -17.14
CA PRO A 37 -3.10 13.96 -16.74
C PRO A 37 -3.29 15.23 -15.90
N LEU A 38 -2.64 15.25 -14.75
CA LEU A 38 -2.61 16.43 -13.90
C LEU A 38 -1.45 17.31 -14.35
N ASN A 39 -1.78 18.45 -14.97
CA ASN A 39 -0.78 19.43 -15.37
C ASN A 39 -0.17 20.08 -14.13
N ILE A 40 1.05 19.66 -13.79
CA ILE A 40 1.87 20.25 -12.75
C ILE A 40 3.07 20.91 -13.45
N GLU A 41 3.01 22.22 -13.61
CA GLU A 41 4.12 22.99 -14.20
C GLU A 41 5.37 22.91 -13.29
N ASP A 42 6.55 22.89 -13.91
CA ASP A 42 7.86 23.04 -13.25
C ASP A 42 8.25 21.97 -12.21
N MET A 43 7.61 20.79 -12.22
CA MET A 43 7.94 19.72 -11.27
C MET A 43 8.68 18.56 -11.93
N PHE A 44 10.00 18.71 -12.00
CA PHE A 44 10.89 17.60 -12.30
C PHE A 44 10.79 16.52 -11.20
N SER A 45 10.64 15.26 -11.60
CA SER A 45 10.76 14.05 -10.78
C SER A 45 9.73 13.86 -9.66
N ILE A 46 8.47 13.55 -10.02
CA ILE A 46 7.49 12.94 -9.11
C ILE A 46 8.05 11.60 -8.61
N HIS A 47 7.89 11.31 -7.31
CA HIS A 47 8.40 10.06 -6.71
C HIS A 47 7.31 9.16 -6.10
N ALA A 48 6.27 9.76 -5.54
CA ALA A 48 5.21 9.03 -4.85
C ALA A 48 3.93 9.87 -4.87
N VAL A 49 2.80 9.18 -4.89
CA VAL A 49 1.46 9.78 -4.87
C VAL A 49 0.58 9.07 -3.85
N LYS A 50 -0.30 9.83 -3.19
CA LYS A 50 -1.28 9.36 -2.22
C LYS A 50 -2.56 10.15 -2.35
N LEU A 51 -3.69 9.45 -2.39
CA LEU A 51 -5.00 10.08 -2.29
C LEU A 51 -5.45 10.15 -0.83
N ILE A 52 -5.89 11.33 -0.41
CA ILE A 52 -6.44 11.55 0.93
C ILE A 52 -7.82 12.21 0.86
N LYS A 53 -8.65 11.93 1.86
CA LYS A 53 -9.92 12.63 2.06
C LYS A 53 -9.75 13.66 3.17
N ARG A 54 -10.10 14.91 2.88
CA ARG A 54 -10.41 15.95 3.87
C ARG A 54 -11.93 16.13 3.97
N GLU A 55 -12.40 16.89 4.96
CA GLU A 55 -13.83 17.07 5.22
C GLU A 55 -14.68 17.36 3.99
N GLN A 56 -14.18 18.21 3.08
CA GLN A 56 -14.96 18.66 1.91
C GLN A 56 -14.36 18.25 0.57
N ASN A 57 -13.10 17.81 0.53
CA ASN A 57 -12.35 17.62 -0.71
C ASN A 57 -11.54 16.32 -0.70
N ILE A 58 -11.33 15.78 -1.89
CA ILE A 58 -10.33 14.75 -2.14
C ILE A 58 -9.08 15.44 -2.68
N GLU A 59 -7.95 15.16 -2.04
CA GLU A 59 -6.66 15.74 -2.42
C GLU A 59 -5.72 14.63 -2.88
N LEU A 60 -4.96 14.95 -3.92
CA LEU A 60 -3.76 14.23 -4.31
C LEU A 60 -2.60 14.85 -3.56
N VAL A 61 -1.91 14.03 -2.79
CA VAL A 61 -0.66 14.35 -2.14
C VAL A 61 0.46 13.69 -2.90
N PHE A 62 1.50 14.43 -3.24
CA PHE A 62 2.60 13.89 -4.02
C PHE A 62 3.92 14.52 -3.61
N SER A 63 5.02 13.77 -3.77
CA SER A 63 6.36 14.27 -3.47
C SER A 63 7.16 14.46 -4.74
N THR A 64 7.90 15.56 -4.79
CA THR A 64 8.90 15.80 -5.83
C THR A 64 10.31 15.68 -5.29
N LYS A 65 11.25 15.32 -6.17
CA LYS A 65 12.67 15.31 -5.87
C LYS A 65 13.36 16.35 -6.74
N HIS A 66 14.03 17.30 -6.11
CA HIS A 66 15.02 18.13 -6.78
C HIS A 66 16.39 17.76 -6.22
N GLU A 67 17.40 17.59 -7.08
CA GLU A 67 18.76 17.23 -6.65
C GLU A 67 19.22 18.16 -5.51
N MET A 68 19.78 17.57 -4.45
CA MET A 68 20.34 18.24 -3.28
C MET A 68 19.37 19.03 -2.39
N ASN A 69 18.08 19.06 -2.69
CA ASN A 69 17.08 19.78 -1.92
C ASN A 69 16.26 18.87 -0.99
N PRO A 70 15.72 19.40 0.13
CA PRO A 70 14.77 18.69 0.95
C PRO A 70 13.56 18.23 0.10
N ARG A 71 13.12 16.98 0.31
CA ARG A 71 11.97 16.43 -0.40
C ARG A 71 10.73 17.20 0.04
N LYS A 72 10.00 17.74 -0.92
CA LYS A 72 8.76 18.50 -0.69
C LYS A 72 7.56 17.63 -1.04
N ILE A 73 6.59 17.61 -0.15
CA ILE A 73 5.30 16.96 -0.31
C ILE A 73 4.29 18.07 -0.56
N TYR A 74 3.58 17.99 -1.68
CA TYR A 74 2.54 18.93 -2.08
C TYR A 74 1.17 18.28 -2.02
N SER A 75 0.13 19.11 -1.96
CA SER A 75 -1.26 18.70 -2.13
C SER A 75 -1.93 19.50 -3.24
N ILE A 76 -2.90 18.87 -3.90
CA ILE A 76 -3.77 19.50 -4.87
C ILE A 76 -5.15 18.82 -4.86
N PRO A 77 -6.26 19.58 -4.82
CA PRO A 77 -7.59 19.00 -4.97
C PRO A 77 -7.74 18.33 -6.34
N ILE A 78 -8.18 17.08 -6.39
CA ILE A 78 -8.28 16.34 -7.67
C ILE A 78 -9.52 16.70 -8.49
N VAL A 79 -10.59 17.15 -7.82
CA VAL A 79 -11.87 17.44 -8.49
C VAL A 79 -11.91 18.89 -8.97
N THR A 80 -11.49 19.83 -8.13
CA THR A 80 -11.47 21.25 -8.47
C THR A 80 -10.18 21.69 -9.15
N GLY A 81 -9.13 20.86 -9.07
CA GLY A 81 -7.78 21.26 -9.50
C GLY A 81 -7.22 22.39 -8.63
N GLY A 82 -6.19 23.06 -9.16
CA GLY A 82 -5.57 24.24 -8.56
C GLY A 82 -4.05 24.24 -8.69
N THR A 83 -3.40 25.18 -8.01
CA THR A 83 -1.94 25.19 -7.88
C THR A 83 -1.53 24.29 -6.71
N PRO A 84 -0.54 23.39 -6.87
CA PRO A 84 -0.04 22.57 -5.77
C PRO A 84 0.37 23.42 -4.56
N GLN A 85 -0.13 23.05 -3.39
CA GLN A 85 0.20 23.68 -2.11
C GLN A 85 1.25 22.85 -1.39
N LEU A 86 2.32 23.48 -0.93
CA LEU A 86 3.31 22.79 -0.10
C LEU A 86 2.64 22.32 1.19
N LEU A 87 2.63 21.00 1.41
CA LEU A 87 2.29 20.42 2.69
C LEU A 87 3.55 20.32 3.54
N VAL A 88 4.39 19.32 3.29
CA VAL A 88 5.49 18.99 4.20
C VAL A 88 6.82 19.14 3.50
N GLN A 89 7.79 19.70 4.21
CA GLN A 89 9.19 19.65 3.80
C GLN A 89 9.92 18.63 4.67
N LEU A 90 10.29 17.49 4.07
CA LEU A 90 11.09 16.49 4.73
C LEU A 90 12.55 16.96 4.83
N PRO A 91 13.28 16.59 5.90
CA PRO A 91 14.68 16.96 6.04
C PRO A 91 15.51 16.47 4.83
N PRO A 92 16.55 17.24 4.41
CA PRO A 92 17.40 16.85 3.29
C PRO A 92 18.14 15.54 3.60
N PHE A 93 18.19 14.62 2.63
CA PHE A 93 18.81 13.32 2.82
C PHE A 93 19.68 12.88 1.63
N PRO A 94 20.91 12.36 1.86
CA PRO A 94 21.80 11.92 0.80
C PRO A 94 21.39 10.64 0.06
N LEU A 95 20.46 9.81 0.56
CA LEU A 95 20.05 8.59 -0.16
C LEU A 95 18.77 8.81 -1.00
N LEU A 96 18.73 8.09 -2.12
CA LEU A 96 17.77 8.24 -3.21
C LEU A 96 16.30 7.90 -2.88
N HIS A 97 16.02 7.17 -1.79
CA HIS A 97 14.70 6.57 -1.54
C HIS A 97 14.15 6.89 -0.14
N GLN A 98 13.79 8.15 0.11
CA GLN A 98 12.99 8.48 1.28
C GLN A 98 11.51 8.18 1.02
N GLU A 99 11.07 7.00 1.43
CA GLU A 99 9.68 6.59 1.31
C GLU A 99 8.85 7.18 2.46
N TRP A 100 7.60 7.50 2.14
CA TRP A 100 6.69 8.14 3.07
C TRP A 100 5.26 7.70 2.83
N ASP A 101 4.44 7.86 3.87
CA ASP A 101 2.99 7.74 3.77
C ASP A 101 2.34 8.82 4.63
N ILE A 102 1.10 9.17 4.29
CA ILE A 102 0.37 10.26 4.94
C ILE A 102 -1.02 9.80 5.33
N LYS A 103 -1.52 10.33 6.45
CA LYS A 103 -2.91 10.23 6.85
C LYS A 103 -3.46 11.58 7.27
N VAL A 104 -4.79 11.69 7.17
CA VAL A 104 -5.57 12.77 7.78
C VAL A 104 -6.12 12.24 9.10
N ASN A 105 -5.89 12.99 10.18
CA ASN A 105 -6.39 12.69 11.52
C ASN A 105 -7.83 13.17 11.69
N SER A 106 -8.49 12.73 12.77
CA SER A 106 -9.87 13.10 13.09
C SER A 106 -10.07 14.60 13.34
N ASP A 107 -9.00 15.32 13.67
CA ASP A 107 -8.96 16.78 13.87
C ASP A 107 -8.51 17.55 12.62
N ASN A 108 -8.48 16.90 11.44
CA ASN A 108 -7.98 17.43 10.18
C ASN A 108 -6.48 17.80 10.16
N SER A 109 -5.71 17.46 11.19
CA SER A 109 -4.26 17.49 11.12
C SER A 109 -3.73 16.34 10.24
N TYR A 110 -2.47 16.44 9.82
CA TYR A 110 -1.80 15.39 9.07
C TYR A 110 -0.83 14.65 9.98
N SER A 111 -0.70 13.35 9.78
CA SER A 111 0.49 12.62 10.23
C SER A 111 1.22 12.10 9.00
N VAL A 112 2.52 12.36 8.94
CA VAL A 112 3.40 11.78 7.93
C VAL A 112 4.31 10.78 8.62
N ILE A 113 4.42 9.58 8.06
CA ILE A 113 5.48 8.65 8.40
C ILE A 113 6.53 8.70 7.31
N PHE A 114 7.80 8.70 7.71
CA PHE A 114 8.93 8.64 6.81
C PHE A 114 10.12 7.99 7.52
N THR A 115 11.12 7.58 6.73
CA THR A 115 12.40 7.13 7.26
C THR A 115 13.29 8.33 7.62
N ASP A 116 13.76 8.41 8.87
CA ASP A 116 14.74 9.44 9.29
C ASP A 116 16.14 8.99 8.93
N GLY A 117 16.70 9.69 7.96
CA GLY A 117 18.03 9.44 7.47
C GLY A 117 19.16 10.03 8.31
N ILE A 118 18.88 10.96 9.24
CA ILE A 118 19.93 11.66 10.00
C ILE A 118 20.32 10.87 11.26
N ASN A 119 19.36 10.25 11.95
CA ASN A 119 19.60 9.55 13.23
C ASN A 119 19.65 8.01 13.13
N PHE A 120 19.65 7.46 11.91
CA PHE A 120 19.92 6.04 11.57
C PHE A 120 19.15 4.94 12.35
N ASN A 121 18.19 5.25 13.21
CA ASN A 121 17.67 4.26 14.17
C ASN A 121 16.13 4.18 14.25
N SER A 122 15.38 4.96 13.47
CA SER A 122 13.92 4.95 13.61
C SER A 122 13.15 5.35 12.34
N LEU A 123 12.01 4.68 12.16
CA LEU A 123 10.86 5.23 11.44
C LEU A 123 10.30 6.38 12.28
N LEU A 124 10.04 7.53 11.67
CA LEU A 124 9.50 8.70 12.38
C LEU A 124 8.08 8.96 11.94
N THR A 125 7.26 9.36 12.92
CA THR A 125 5.97 10.00 12.66
C THR A 125 6.04 11.44 13.11
N GLN A 126 5.48 12.32 12.28
CA GLN A 126 5.39 13.74 12.58
C GLN A 126 3.96 14.19 12.35
N ASN A 127 3.41 14.88 13.34
CA ASN A 127 2.08 15.49 13.24
C ASN A 127 2.23 16.94 12.83
N TRP A 128 1.35 17.37 11.95
CA TRP A 128 1.31 18.73 11.44
C TRP A 128 -0.13 19.25 11.47
N LYS A 129 -0.37 20.36 12.18
CA LYS A 129 -1.69 21.00 12.22
C LYS A 129 -1.88 21.93 11.03
N SER A 130 -3.07 21.88 10.45
CA SER A 130 -3.49 22.73 9.34
C SER A 130 -4.07 24.05 9.86
N ASP A 131 -3.24 24.90 10.47
CA ASP A 131 -3.63 26.29 10.78
C ASP A 131 -2.89 27.25 9.82
N ASP A 132 -3.65 28.13 9.14
CA ASP A 132 -3.15 29.25 8.32
C ASP A 132 -2.04 28.94 7.27
N ASN A 133 -2.04 27.74 6.69
CA ASN A 133 -0.99 27.26 5.76
C ASN A 133 0.43 27.23 6.37
N ILE A 134 0.55 27.32 7.70
CA ILE A 134 1.81 27.17 8.43
C ILE A 134 1.70 25.88 9.23
N LEU A 135 2.24 24.81 8.67
CA LEU A 135 2.31 23.53 9.34
C LEU A 135 3.34 23.67 10.48
N ILE A 136 2.87 23.57 11.73
CA ILE A 136 3.71 23.54 12.94
C ILE A 136 4.00 22.07 13.26
N SER A 137 5.27 21.71 13.29
CA SER A 137 5.73 20.38 13.69
C SER A 137 5.62 20.22 15.21
N GLU A 138 4.74 19.34 15.67
CA GLU A 138 4.68 18.94 17.07
C GLU A 138 5.47 17.64 17.29
N ASN A 139 6.80 17.76 17.42
CA ASN A 139 7.76 16.69 17.78
C ASN A 139 7.83 15.45 16.85
N ASN A 140 9.04 14.95 16.64
CA ASN A 140 9.27 13.66 15.98
C ASN A 140 9.02 12.51 16.96
N ILE A 141 8.09 11.62 16.65
CA ILE A 141 7.83 10.41 17.44
C ILE A 141 8.47 9.22 16.75
N SER A 142 9.41 8.55 17.43
CA SER A 142 10.04 7.33 16.91
C SER A 142 9.08 6.14 16.98
N VAL A 143 8.94 5.43 15.86
CA VAL A 143 8.09 4.23 15.75
C VAL A 143 8.82 2.97 16.24
N THR A 144 10.15 2.98 16.25
CA THR A 144 10.97 1.91 16.83
C THR A 144 12.30 2.46 17.27
N LYS A 145 12.87 1.91 18.35
CA LYS A 145 14.25 2.15 18.80
C LYS A 145 15.13 0.89 18.68
N LYS A 146 14.55 -0.24 18.27
CA LYS A 146 15.16 -1.58 18.38
C LYS A 146 15.95 -2.01 17.14
N TYR A 147 15.63 -1.45 15.97
CA TYR A 147 16.12 -1.93 14.69
C TYR A 147 16.61 -0.74 13.87
N LEU A 148 17.74 -0.92 13.17
CA LEU A 148 18.28 0.10 12.28
C LEU A 148 17.31 0.39 11.14
N TYR A 149 17.20 1.66 10.75
CA TYR A 149 16.30 2.11 9.67
C TYR A 149 16.52 1.38 8.34
N ARG A 150 17.77 0.95 8.05
CA ARG A 150 18.16 0.32 6.78
C ARG A 150 17.42 -1.00 6.52
N ASN A 151 16.77 -1.52 7.56
CA ASN A 151 15.99 -2.73 7.48
C ASN A 151 14.51 -2.45 7.22
N PHE A 152 14.01 -1.20 7.25
CA PHE A 152 12.60 -0.90 7.01
C PHE A 152 12.36 -0.13 5.71
N PHE A 153 11.40 -0.62 4.94
CA PHE A 153 10.97 -0.11 3.64
C PHE A 153 9.45 0.00 3.60
N HIS A 154 8.94 0.78 2.66
CA HIS A 154 7.53 1.02 2.38
C HIS A 154 6.68 1.25 3.64
N PRO A 155 7.00 2.24 4.49
CA PRO A 155 6.19 2.54 5.66
C PRO A 155 4.79 2.94 5.20
N ARG A 156 3.76 2.39 5.84
CA ARG A 156 2.35 2.71 5.59
C ARG A 156 1.57 2.82 6.88
N PHE A 157 0.62 3.73 6.92
CA PHE A 157 -0.41 3.74 7.94
C PHE A 157 -1.44 2.65 7.68
N VAL A 158 -1.97 2.01 8.74
CA VAL A 158 -3.10 1.09 8.59
C VAL A 158 -4.35 1.85 8.16
N LYS A 159 -4.82 1.63 6.93
CA LYS A 159 -5.96 2.36 6.35
C LYS A 159 -7.26 2.11 7.15
N ARG A 160 -8.17 3.10 7.11
CA ARG A 160 -9.52 3.07 7.71
C ARG A 160 -9.59 2.86 9.22
N HIS A 161 -8.47 2.97 9.90
CA HIS A 161 -8.44 2.99 11.35
C HIS A 161 -8.73 4.42 11.84
N LYS A 162 -9.66 4.58 12.78
CA LYS A 162 -10.16 5.92 13.18
C LYS A 162 -9.39 6.53 14.36
N ASP A 163 -8.61 5.72 15.08
CA ASP A 163 -7.94 6.20 16.29
C ASP A 163 -6.67 7.00 15.98
N THR A 164 -6.41 8.01 16.81
CA THR A 164 -5.19 8.82 16.77
C THR A 164 -3.93 7.98 16.98
N ALA A 165 -4.04 6.87 17.72
CA ALA A 165 -3.00 5.86 17.97
C ALA A 165 -2.92 4.78 16.88
N MET A 166 -3.03 5.19 15.61
CA MET A 166 -3.16 4.29 14.47
C MET A 166 -1.94 3.38 14.31
N PRO A 167 -2.13 2.06 14.09
CA PRO A 167 -1.01 1.18 13.81
C PRO A 167 -0.32 1.57 12.50
N ILE A 168 0.96 1.21 12.42
CA ILE A 168 1.85 1.48 11.29
C ILE A 168 2.42 0.15 10.82
N SER A 169 2.53 -0.05 9.51
CA SER A 169 3.22 -1.20 8.92
C SER A 169 4.46 -0.75 8.15
N ALA A 170 5.48 -1.60 8.09
CA ALA A 170 6.62 -1.45 7.18
C ALA A 170 7.14 -2.82 6.77
N ILE A 171 7.78 -2.91 5.60
CA ILE A 171 8.52 -4.09 5.17
C ILE A 171 9.86 -4.12 5.89
N PHE A 172 10.14 -5.22 6.58
CA PHE A 172 11.41 -5.48 7.24
C PHE A 172 12.27 -6.42 6.40
N ARG A 173 13.50 -6.00 6.11
CA ARG A 173 14.55 -6.78 5.45
C ARG A 173 15.76 -6.84 6.39
N GLU A 174 16.16 -8.04 6.76
CA GLU A 174 17.42 -8.29 7.46
C GLU A 174 18.35 -9.01 6.48
N ASP A 175 19.65 -8.72 6.54
CA ASP A 175 20.63 -9.04 5.48
C ASP A 175 20.64 -10.55 5.07
N ASP A 176 20.09 -11.45 5.90
CA ASP A 176 19.95 -12.89 5.65
C ASP A 176 18.50 -13.45 5.84
N GLU A 177 17.51 -12.62 6.17
CA GLU A 177 16.11 -13.06 6.34
C GLU A 177 15.25 -12.68 5.13
N LYS A 178 14.21 -13.49 4.90
CA LYS A 178 13.14 -13.17 3.95
C LYS A 178 12.41 -11.89 4.38
N ASN A 179 12.10 -11.03 3.41
CA ASN A 179 11.33 -9.80 3.63
C ASN A 179 10.00 -10.13 4.33
N CYS A 180 9.63 -9.43 5.39
CA CYS A 180 8.34 -9.61 6.05
C CYS A 180 7.71 -8.29 6.44
N CYS A 181 6.38 -8.21 6.50
CA CYS A 181 5.72 -7.02 7.02
C CYS A 181 5.77 -7.02 8.56
N VAL A 182 6.04 -5.85 9.14
CA VAL A 182 6.01 -5.61 10.59
C VAL A 182 4.96 -4.56 10.89
N VAL A 183 4.00 -4.88 11.75
CA VAL A 183 2.99 -3.94 12.23
C VAL A 183 3.35 -3.47 13.63
N PHE A 184 3.48 -2.16 13.80
CA PHE A 184 3.73 -1.44 15.04
C PHE A 184 2.42 -0.91 15.60
N SER A 185 2.15 -1.23 16.87
CA SER A 185 1.03 -0.66 17.62
C SER A 185 1.55 0.32 18.67
N LYS A 186 0.91 1.48 18.76
CA LYS A 186 1.19 2.46 19.81
C LYS A 186 0.73 1.90 21.16
N MET A 187 1.58 1.93 22.19
CA MET A 187 1.08 1.66 23.55
C MET A 187 0.44 2.93 24.12
N GLN A 188 -0.51 2.79 25.03
CA GLN A 188 -1.05 3.92 25.78
C GLN A 188 0.13 4.69 26.41
N ASP A 189 0.30 5.94 26.01
CA ASP A 189 1.29 6.89 26.54
C ASP A 189 2.79 6.65 26.22
N SER A 190 3.13 5.84 25.21
CA SER A 190 4.53 5.62 24.78
C SER A 190 4.80 5.85 23.29
N ASP A 191 6.09 5.94 22.94
CA ASP A 191 6.60 5.65 21.59
C ASP A 191 6.06 4.29 21.11
N TYR A 192 5.94 4.06 19.79
CA TYR A 192 5.53 2.75 19.30
C TYR A 192 6.56 1.70 19.75
N GLY A 193 6.08 0.57 20.28
CA GLY A 193 6.97 -0.40 20.95
C GLY A 193 6.53 -1.86 20.86
N LYS A 194 5.24 -2.14 20.65
CA LYS A 194 4.78 -3.50 20.34
C LYS A 194 4.75 -3.67 18.84
N TYR A 195 5.37 -4.74 18.36
CA TYR A 195 5.29 -5.10 16.95
C TYR A 195 4.93 -6.56 16.75
N LYS A 196 4.34 -6.85 15.60
CA LYS A 196 4.02 -8.19 15.12
C LYS A 196 4.65 -8.38 13.74
N LYS A 197 5.48 -9.42 13.59
CA LYS A 197 5.90 -9.90 12.27
C LYS A 197 4.71 -10.63 11.62
N LEU A 198 4.37 -10.23 10.41
CA LEU A 198 3.39 -10.86 9.52
C LEU A 198 4.12 -11.78 8.51
N PRO A 199 3.38 -12.55 7.69
CA PRO A 199 4.00 -13.38 6.65
C PRO A 199 4.96 -12.65 5.72
N GLU A 200 5.83 -13.43 5.08
CA GLU A 200 6.80 -12.96 4.08
C GLU A 200 6.12 -12.24 2.91
N CYS A 201 6.67 -11.08 2.54
CA CYS A 201 6.16 -10.24 1.46
C CYS A 201 7.18 -9.19 1.01
N ASP A 202 7.07 -8.78 -0.25
CA ASP A 202 7.87 -7.69 -0.83
C ASP A 202 7.21 -6.31 -0.68
N ASP A 203 5.87 -6.26 -0.62
CA ASP A 203 5.08 -5.06 -0.38
C ASP A 203 3.77 -5.46 0.34
N SER A 204 3.18 -4.52 1.08
CA SER A 204 1.97 -4.79 1.85
C SER A 204 1.10 -3.57 2.13
N VAL A 205 -0.20 -3.83 2.32
CA VAL A 205 -1.16 -2.87 2.87
C VAL A 205 -2.03 -3.58 3.91
N VAL A 206 -2.15 -2.97 5.08
CA VAL A 206 -3.09 -3.39 6.12
C VAL A 206 -4.25 -2.41 6.18
N ILE A 207 -5.47 -2.92 6.21
CA ILE A 207 -6.69 -2.10 6.27
C ILE A 207 -7.62 -2.62 7.37
N LYS A 208 -8.21 -1.69 8.15
CA LYS A 208 -9.25 -2.02 9.12
C LYS A 208 -10.52 -2.44 8.37
N TYR A 209 -11.07 -3.60 8.71
CA TYR A 209 -12.29 -4.13 8.13
C TYR A 209 -13.20 -4.67 9.22
N LYS A 210 -14.31 -3.97 9.50
CA LYS A 210 -15.21 -4.32 10.61
C LYS A 210 -14.43 -4.46 11.92
N GLU A 211 -14.59 -5.57 12.64
CA GLU A 211 -13.86 -5.85 13.89
C GLU A 211 -12.45 -6.45 13.66
N SER A 212 -12.11 -6.83 12.44
CA SER A 212 -10.83 -7.43 12.06
C SER A 212 -9.97 -6.47 11.22
N PHE A 213 -8.89 -7.00 10.65
CA PHE A 213 -8.06 -6.33 9.65
C PHE A 213 -7.88 -7.24 8.45
N LEU A 214 -7.66 -6.67 7.27
CA LEU A 214 -7.22 -7.40 6.09
C LEU A 214 -5.76 -7.03 5.81
N PHE A 215 -4.93 -8.04 5.59
CA PHE A 215 -3.53 -7.90 5.20
C PHE A 215 -3.40 -8.31 3.74
N PHE A 216 -3.22 -7.32 2.88
CA PHE A 216 -2.87 -7.50 1.48
C PHE A 216 -1.37 -7.47 1.34
N TYR A 217 -0.81 -8.42 0.59
CA TYR A 217 0.63 -8.52 0.43
C TYR A 217 1.00 -9.11 -0.92
N LYS A 218 2.12 -8.63 -1.47
CA LYS A 218 2.72 -9.17 -2.69
C LYS A 218 3.75 -10.21 -2.30
N SER A 219 3.49 -11.47 -2.60
CA SER A 219 4.50 -12.53 -2.48
C SER A 219 5.45 -12.46 -3.67
N HIS A 220 6.74 -12.67 -3.41
CA HIS A 220 7.77 -12.64 -4.44
C HIS A 220 7.48 -13.64 -5.56
N LEU A 221 7.65 -13.20 -6.81
CA LEU A 221 7.66 -14.05 -7.99
C LEU A 221 8.95 -13.78 -8.77
N SER A 222 9.64 -14.82 -9.19
CA SER A 222 10.80 -14.65 -10.06
C SER A 222 10.38 -14.08 -11.42
N GLY A 223 11.08 -13.05 -11.89
CA GLY A 223 10.80 -12.42 -13.17
C GLY A 223 11.54 -11.10 -13.32
N PRO A 224 11.43 -10.46 -14.50
CA PRO A 224 12.09 -9.19 -14.75
C PRO A 224 11.46 -8.09 -13.88
N SER A 225 12.32 -7.36 -13.18
CA SER A 225 11.95 -6.09 -12.57
C SER A 225 11.60 -5.06 -13.63
N ARG A 226 10.79 -4.07 -13.25
CA ARG A 226 10.31 -3.02 -14.15
C ARG A 226 10.78 -1.64 -13.72
N GLY A 227 11.08 -0.81 -14.73
CA GLY A 227 11.45 0.59 -14.58
C GLY A 227 12.81 0.77 -13.91
N GLU A 228 13.21 2.02 -13.71
CA GLU A 228 14.49 2.37 -13.08
C GLU A 228 14.53 2.13 -11.56
N MET A 229 13.39 1.73 -10.97
CA MET A 229 13.24 1.47 -9.53
C MET A 229 13.30 -0.02 -9.17
N ASP A 230 13.73 -0.89 -10.09
CA ASP A 230 13.86 -2.33 -9.87
C ASP A 230 12.60 -2.99 -9.25
N ILE A 231 11.41 -2.59 -9.71
CA ILE A 231 10.14 -3.05 -9.14
C ILE A 231 9.93 -4.52 -9.52
N SER A 232 10.04 -5.41 -8.54
CA SER A 232 9.91 -6.85 -8.75
C SER A 232 8.46 -7.28 -9.00
N PRO A 233 8.21 -8.29 -9.85
CA PRO A 233 6.88 -8.88 -9.99
C PRO A 233 6.53 -9.77 -8.78
N GLY A 234 5.24 -10.00 -8.58
CA GLY A 234 4.74 -10.85 -7.52
C GLY A 234 3.29 -11.30 -7.72
N THR A 235 2.79 -12.07 -6.77
CA THR A 235 1.38 -12.46 -6.70
C THR A 235 0.71 -11.73 -5.55
N LEU A 236 -0.40 -11.04 -5.83
CA LEU A 236 -1.19 -10.42 -4.78
C LEU A 236 -1.95 -11.49 -4.00
N CYS A 237 -1.80 -11.46 -2.69
CA CYS A 237 -2.50 -12.31 -1.73
C CYS A 237 -3.17 -11.43 -0.68
N PHE A 238 -4.21 -11.93 -0.03
CA PHE A 238 -4.65 -11.35 1.24
C PHE A 238 -5.17 -12.40 2.22
N VAL A 239 -5.11 -12.05 3.51
CA VAL A 239 -5.61 -12.84 4.64
C VAL A 239 -6.32 -11.93 5.64
N GLU A 240 -7.23 -12.50 6.42
CA GLU A 240 -7.82 -11.82 7.56
C GLU A 240 -6.91 -11.92 8.79
N LEU A 241 -6.77 -10.81 9.52
CA LEU A 241 -6.08 -10.73 10.79
C LEU A 241 -7.05 -10.36 11.92
N ASP A 242 -6.87 -10.95 13.10
CA ASP A 242 -7.58 -10.54 14.31
C ASP A 242 -7.09 -9.18 14.85
N LYS A 243 -7.71 -8.71 15.94
CA LYS A 243 -7.34 -7.46 16.63
C LYS A 243 -5.89 -7.40 17.15
N ASN A 244 -5.22 -8.55 17.25
CA ASN A 244 -3.84 -8.69 17.70
C ASN A 244 -2.88 -8.98 16.52
N PHE A 245 -3.35 -8.80 15.28
CA PHE A 245 -2.61 -9.07 14.05
C PHE A 245 -2.19 -10.54 13.87
N ASN A 246 -2.96 -11.49 14.41
CA ASN A 246 -2.81 -12.92 14.08
C ASN A 246 -3.66 -13.29 12.88
N VAL A 247 -3.15 -14.13 11.99
CA VAL A 247 -3.90 -14.65 10.84
C VAL A 247 -5.05 -15.55 11.32
N VAL A 248 -6.28 -15.27 10.89
CA VAL A 248 -7.50 -16.00 11.30
C VAL A 248 -8.33 -16.57 10.15
N GLY A 249 -7.80 -16.54 8.92
CA GLY A 249 -8.49 -17.05 7.74
C GLY A 249 -7.55 -17.69 6.73
N SER A 250 -8.13 -18.24 5.66
CA SER A 250 -7.36 -18.77 4.53
C SER A 250 -6.81 -17.65 3.65
N LYS A 251 -5.65 -17.91 3.04
CA LYS A 251 -5.07 -17.04 2.02
C LYS A 251 -5.95 -17.02 0.77
N ILE A 252 -6.22 -15.81 0.28
CA ILE A 252 -6.99 -15.56 -0.94
C ILE A 252 -6.06 -14.92 -1.96
N GLN A 253 -6.18 -15.34 -3.23
CA GLN A 253 -5.45 -14.80 -4.36
C GLN A 253 -6.47 -14.27 -5.38
N PRO A 254 -6.70 -12.94 -5.43
CA PRO A 254 -7.71 -12.37 -6.32
C PRO A 254 -7.32 -12.47 -7.80
N PHE A 255 -6.02 -12.60 -8.10
CA PHE A 255 -5.49 -12.72 -9.45
C PHE A 255 -4.52 -13.91 -9.51
N ARG A 256 -4.98 -15.09 -9.95
CA ARG A 256 -4.14 -16.31 -9.95
C ARG A 256 -3.05 -16.28 -11.03
N ASP A 257 -3.38 -15.75 -12.21
CA ASP A 257 -2.52 -15.83 -13.40
C ASP A 257 -1.94 -14.48 -13.83
N LEU A 258 -2.02 -13.46 -12.97
CA LEU A 258 -1.49 -12.12 -13.27
C LEU A 258 -0.27 -11.80 -12.43
N LYS A 259 0.76 -11.27 -13.08
CA LYS A 259 1.91 -10.67 -12.40
C LYS A 259 1.55 -9.27 -11.95
N ILE A 260 1.66 -9.04 -10.65
CA ILE A 260 1.40 -7.75 -10.01
C ILE A 260 2.75 -7.11 -9.66
N TYR A 261 2.94 -5.84 -10.02
CA TYR A 261 4.15 -5.08 -9.69
C TYR A 261 3.95 -4.28 -8.41
N GLU A 262 2.93 -3.42 -8.39
CA GLU A 262 2.56 -2.60 -7.24
C GLU A 262 1.05 -2.65 -7.04
N PHE A 263 0.60 -2.31 -5.83
CA PHE A 263 -0.83 -2.25 -5.53
C PHE A 263 -1.14 -1.27 -4.41
N ASP A 264 -2.38 -0.81 -4.40
CA ASP A 264 -3.00 -0.16 -3.26
C ASP A 264 -4.44 -0.67 -3.11
N VAL A 265 -4.97 -0.57 -1.90
CA VAL A 265 -6.31 -1.05 -1.59
C VAL A 265 -7.09 -0.07 -0.74
N ASP A 266 -8.41 -0.13 -0.82
CA ASP A 266 -9.29 0.59 0.08
C ASP A 266 -10.63 -0.14 0.27
N ILE A 267 -11.50 0.36 1.15
CA ILE A 267 -12.81 -0.23 1.43
C ILE A 267 -13.92 0.83 1.32
N ILE A 268 -15.03 0.43 0.70
CA ILE A 268 -16.25 1.22 0.61
C ILE A 268 -17.49 0.33 0.66
N MET A 269 -18.44 0.64 1.54
CA MET A 269 -19.70 -0.11 1.69
C MET A 269 -19.49 -1.62 1.78
N ASP A 270 -18.57 -2.08 2.63
CA ASP A 270 -18.13 -3.48 2.80
C ASP A 270 -17.48 -4.14 1.56
N LYS A 271 -17.25 -3.39 0.49
CA LYS A 271 -16.49 -3.86 -0.68
C LYS A 271 -15.03 -3.48 -0.55
N ILE A 272 -14.16 -4.39 -0.95
CA ILE A 272 -12.72 -4.16 -1.06
C ILE A 272 -12.47 -3.66 -2.47
N VAL A 273 -11.74 -2.56 -2.59
CA VAL A 273 -11.26 -2.01 -3.85
C VAL A 273 -9.77 -2.29 -3.92
N ILE A 274 -9.32 -2.89 -5.02
CA ILE A 274 -7.92 -3.21 -5.27
C ILE A 274 -7.51 -2.53 -6.56
N PHE A 275 -6.45 -1.74 -6.51
CA PHE A 275 -5.88 -1.11 -7.69
C PHE A 275 -4.45 -1.61 -7.86
N VAL A 276 -4.18 -2.28 -8.99
CA VAL A 276 -2.90 -2.94 -9.26
C VAL A 276 -2.26 -2.47 -10.56
N THR A 277 -0.94 -2.46 -10.59
CA THR A 277 -0.15 -2.36 -11.82
C THR A 277 0.33 -3.74 -12.26
N THR A 278 0.22 -4.03 -13.55
CA THR A 278 0.54 -5.33 -14.17
C THR A 278 1.48 -5.15 -15.37
N GLU A 279 1.86 -6.24 -16.04
CA GLU A 279 2.63 -6.20 -17.29
C GLU A 279 1.90 -5.48 -18.42
N VAL A 280 0.56 -5.53 -18.44
CA VAL A 280 -0.26 -5.04 -19.57
C VAL A 280 -0.98 -3.73 -19.27
N GLY A 281 -0.78 -3.15 -18.08
CA GLY A 281 -1.44 -1.91 -17.66
C GLY A 281 -1.96 -2.00 -16.24
N MET A 282 -3.06 -1.28 -15.97
CA MET A 282 -3.68 -1.22 -14.65
C MET A 282 -4.97 -2.02 -14.59
N ILE A 283 -5.23 -2.57 -13.42
CA ILE A 283 -6.51 -3.22 -13.12
C ILE A 283 -7.07 -2.60 -11.86
N LEU A 284 -8.27 -2.05 -11.96
CA LEU A 284 -9.11 -1.78 -10.79
C LEU A 284 -10.05 -2.95 -10.60
N THR A 285 -10.06 -3.54 -9.42
CA THR A 285 -10.99 -4.59 -9.05
C THR A 285 -11.79 -4.22 -7.83
N VAL A 286 -13.10 -4.46 -7.87
CA VAL A 286 -13.93 -4.47 -6.67
C VAL A 286 -14.27 -5.89 -6.30
N ILE A 287 -14.00 -6.22 -5.04
CA ILE A 287 -14.24 -7.51 -4.43
C ILE A 287 -15.33 -7.37 -3.37
N LYS A 288 -16.42 -8.13 -3.55
CA LYS A 288 -17.44 -8.29 -2.51
C LYS A 288 -17.14 -9.58 -1.73
N PRO A 289 -16.99 -9.53 -0.41
CA PRO A 289 -16.97 -10.74 0.40
C PRO A 289 -18.37 -11.36 0.38
N LEU A 290 -18.58 -12.38 -0.46
CA LEU A 290 -19.69 -13.31 -0.29
C LEU A 290 -19.25 -14.35 0.71
N VAL A 291 -20.21 -14.87 1.48
CA VAL A 291 -20.03 -15.84 2.57
C VAL A 291 -19.02 -16.96 2.24
N GLU A 292 -18.79 -17.28 0.97
CA GLU A 292 -17.74 -18.20 0.53
C GLU A 292 -17.07 -17.92 -0.85
N SER A 293 -17.22 -16.72 -1.45
CA SER A 293 -16.60 -16.41 -2.75
C SER A 293 -16.42 -14.90 -2.98
N PHE A 294 -15.68 -14.53 -4.02
CA PHE A 294 -15.46 -13.15 -4.42
C PHE A 294 -15.98 -12.93 -5.83
N GLU A 295 -16.79 -11.89 -6.02
CA GLU A 295 -17.07 -11.36 -7.35
C GLU A 295 -15.96 -10.35 -7.68
N VAL A 296 -15.25 -10.58 -8.79
CA VAL A 296 -14.20 -9.70 -9.30
C VAL A 296 -14.77 -8.95 -10.51
N VAL A 297 -14.94 -7.64 -10.36
CA VAL A 297 -15.24 -6.72 -11.46
C VAL A 297 -13.95 -5.98 -11.80
N SER A 298 -13.30 -6.33 -12.91
CA SER A 298 -12.02 -5.76 -13.33
C SER A 298 -12.19 -4.73 -14.43
N PHE A 299 -11.59 -3.54 -14.24
CA PHE A 299 -11.51 -2.48 -15.24
C PHE A 299 -10.10 -2.44 -15.79
N HIS A 300 -9.97 -2.64 -17.09
CA HIS A 300 -8.71 -2.46 -17.79
C HIS A 300 -8.63 -1.03 -18.28
N ALA A 301 -7.58 -0.33 -17.87
CA ALA A 301 -7.17 0.84 -18.63
C ALA A 301 -6.74 0.36 -20.03
N GLU A 302 -7.06 1.11 -21.10
CA GLU A 302 -6.54 0.85 -22.44
C GLU A 302 -5.02 0.59 -22.39
N HIS A 303 -4.46 -0.13 -23.37
CA HIS A 303 -3.01 -0.37 -23.40
C HIS A 303 -2.25 0.97 -23.27
N TYR A 304 -1.64 1.19 -22.11
CA TYR A 304 -0.72 2.30 -21.90
C TYR A 304 0.66 1.84 -22.31
N GLU A 305 1.26 2.47 -23.32
CA GLU A 305 2.63 2.17 -23.74
C GLU A 305 3.66 2.50 -22.64
N ALA A 306 3.31 3.42 -21.74
CA ALA A 306 4.18 3.92 -20.69
C ALA A 306 4.12 3.11 -19.39
N ILE A 307 5.20 3.19 -18.62
CA ILE A 307 5.31 2.53 -17.32
C ILE A 307 4.53 3.32 -16.25
N LEU A 308 3.35 2.83 -15.89
CA LEU A 308 2.53 3.21 -14.73
C LEU A 308 2.98 2.58 -13.38
N THR A 309 3.29 3.39 -12.38
CA THR A 309 3.77 2.98 -11.04
C THR A 309 3.13 3.78 -9.90
N GLN A 310 3.40 3.40 -8.65
CA GLN A 310 2.91 4.11 -7.46
C GLN A 310 1.37 4.25 -7.43
N PRO A 311 0.60 3.16 -7.60
CA PRO A 311 -0.85 3.23 -7.55
C PRO A 311 -1.33 3.74 -6.19
N SER A 312 -2.32 4.64 -6.19
CA SER A 312 -3.06 5.04 -5.01
C SER A 312 -4.56 4.97 -5.28
N VAL A 313 -5.28 4.36 -4.33
CA VAL A 313 -6.74 4.26 -4.38
C VAL A 313 -7.35 4.80 -3.09
N LEU A 314 -8.40 5.59 -3.27
CA LEU A 314 -9.22 6.11 -2.18
C LEU A 314 -10.70 5.96 -2.53
N ALA A 315 -11.46 5.29 -1.67
CA ALA A 315 -12.88 5.11 -1.82
C ALA A 315 -13.65 6.03 -0.86
N ALA A 316 -14.30 7.06 -1.38
CA ALA A 316 -14.93 8.12 -0.58
C ALA A 316 -16.18 8.65 -1.28
N ASP A 317 -17.18 9.05 -0.49
CA ASP A 317 -18.37 9.74 -1.00
C ASP A 317 -19.05 9.02 -2.16
N SER A 318 -19.21 7.69 -2.01
CA SER A 318 -19.78 6.79 -3.03
C SER A 318 -19.01 6.73 -4.35
N ARG A 319 -17.75 7.19 -4.37
CA ARG A 319 -16.85 7.15 -5.51
C ARG A 319 -15.55 6.44 -5.17
N ILE A 320 -14.89 5.96 -6.21
CA ILE A 320 -13.51 5.46 -6.14
C ILE A 320 -12.66 6.46 -6.90
N TYR A 321 -11.61 6.95 -6.26
CA TYR A 321 -10.62 7.85 -6.81
C TYR A 321 -9.31 7.08 -6.98
N LEU A 322 -8.62 7.34 -8.09
CA LEU A 322 -7.40 6.67 -8.50
C LEU A 322 -6.34 7.71 -8.83
N ALA A 323 -5.10 7.41 -8.46
CA ALA A 323 -3.92 8.14 -8.91
C ALA A 323 -2.80 7.14 -9.21
N VAL A 324 -2.01 7.45 -10.23
CA VAL A 324 -0.83 6.66 -10.62
C VAL A 324 0.21 7.60 -11.23
N VAL A 325 1.48 7.23 -11.15
CA VAL A 325 2.55 7.96 -11.82
C VAL A 325 2.88 7.25 -13.12
N GLU A 326 2.81 7.97 -14.23
CA GLU A 326 3.32 7.50 -15.51
C GLU A 326 4.79 7.91 -15.67
N SER A 327 5.61 7.01 -16.21
CA SER A 327 7.02 7.25 -16.56
C SER A 327 7.86 7.77 -15.39
N LEU A 328 7.66 7.18 -14.21
CA LEU A 328 8.40 7.51 -12.98
C LEU A 328 9.91 7.52 -13.22
N GLY A 329 10.58 8.57 -12.75
CA GLY A 329 12.04 8.75 -12.90
C GLY A 329 12.46 9.44 -14.19
N THR A 330 11.55 9.65 -15.15
CA THR A 330 11.86 10.35 -16.41
C THR A 330 11.45 11.82 -16.37
N ASP A 331 11.96 12.61 -17.32
CA ASP A 331 11.57 14.01 -17.53
C ASP A 331 10.10 14.19 -17.95
N ASN A 332 9.45 13.10 -18.40
CA ASN A 332 8.05 13.07 -18.80
C ASN A 332 7.13 12.50 -17.70
N ALA A 333 7.63 12.37 -16.47
CA ALA A 333 6.83 11.82 -15.38
C ALA A 333 5.57 12.66 -15.17
N GLN A 334 4.40 12.03 -15.19
CA GLN A 334 3.11 12.71 -14.97
C GLN A 334 2.22 11.93 -14.01
N ILE A 335 1.32 12.64 -13.32
CA ILE A 335 0.32 11.99 -12.47
C ILE A 335 -0.97 11.85 -13.27
N LEU A 336 -1.44 10.62 -13.41
CA LEU A 336 -2.74 10.32 -14.00
C LEU A 336 -3.76 10.14 -12.87
N THR A 337 -4.88 10.85 -12.93
CA THR A 337 -5.96 10.75 -11.93
C THR A 337 -7.27 10.34 -12.58
N GLY A 338 -8.12 9.62 -11.84
CA GLY A 338 -9.42 9.21 -12.34
C GLY A 338 -10.40 8.99 -11.19
N TYR A 339 -11.70 8.97 -11.51
CA TYR A 339 -12.72 8.58 -10.54
C TYR A 339 -13.92 7.93 -11.21
N SER A 340 -14.62 7.06 -10.47
CA SER A 340 -15.88 6.47 -10.92
C SER A 340 -16.87 6.34 -9.76
N SER A 341 -18.16 6.34 -10.11
CA SER A 341 -19.22 6.04 -9.17
C SER A 341 -19.20 4.55 -8.80
N ILE A 342 -19.43 4.24 -7.53
CA ILE A 342 -19.53 2.85 -7.08
C ILE A 342 -20.72 2.10 -7.72
N ASP A 343 -21.73 2.84 -8.18
CA ASP A 343 -22.91 2.27 -8.84
C ASP A 343 -22.63 1.81 -10.27
N MET A 344 -21.56 2.31 -10.90
CA MET A 344 -21.08 1.78 -12.20
C MET A 344 -20.35 0.44 -12.05
N LEU A 345 -20.15 -0.03 -10.81
CA LEU A 345 -19.45 -1.27 -10.45
C LEU A 345 -20.43 -2.36 -9.98
N ARG A 346 -21.73 -2.19 -10.26
CA ARG A 346 -22.80 -3.17 -10.05
C ARG A 346 -23.12 -3.85 -11.38
#